data_AF-A0AA97KUK1-F1
#
_entry.id   AF-A0AA97KUK1-F1
#
_cell.length_a   1.000
_cell.length_b   1.000
_cell.length_c   1.000
_cell.angle_alpha   90.00
_cell.angle_beta   90.00
_cell.angle_gamma   90.00
#
_symmetry.space_group_name_H-M   'P 1'
#
loop_
_entity.id
_entity.type
_entity.pdbx_description
1 polymer ?
#
loop_
_entity_poly.entity_id
_entity_poly.type
_entity_poly.pdbx_seq_one_letter_code
_entity_poly.pdbx_strand_id
1 'polypeptide(L)'
;MYCDSSFGYVYQEEKIQCQKPIQLRSFLSFILQLLRTNMLHQIALLATVTILGVLEQAYFAMQVIYARRKCKVSPPGVSGPPEFERIFRAQVNCSEYFPIFLSLLWVAGVFFHQGLAAFCGLIYLYARYQYFSGYAWTAQGRVSCFVQRRAGTKKVKFIHMTSKTARE
;
A
#
# COMPACT_ATOMS: atom_id res chain seq x y z
N MET A 1 30.36 33.41 58.04
CA MET A 1 29.23 34.14 57.45
C MET A 1 29.14 33.70 55.98
N TYR A 2 28.12 32.89 55.68
CA TYR A 2 27.49 32.51 54.39
C TYR A 2 28.28 32.27 53.08
N CYS A 3 27.79 31.23 52.36
CA CYS A 3 28.17 30.63 51.07
C CYS A 3 28.29 31.58 49.86
N ASP A 4 29.12 31.22 48.86
CA ASP A 4 28.70 30.65 47.54
C ASP A 4 29.94 30.30 46.67
N SER A 5 30.11 29.04 46.25
CA SER A 5 29.88 28.50 44.89
C SER A 5 30.91 28.92 43.81
N SER A 6 31.77 27.97 43.37
CA SER A 6 31.67 27.31 42.04
C SER A 6 32.51 28.02 40.95
N PHE A 7 33.41 27.44 40.16
CA PHE A 7 33.60 26.08 39.67
C PHE A 7 35.03 26.02 39.08
N GLY A 8 35.82 25.02 39.46
CA GLY A 8 37.12 24.74 38.83
C GLY A 8 36.97 23.67 37.74
N TYR A 9 37.73 23.78 36.66
CA TYR A 9 37.89 22.69 35.69
C TYR A 9 39.37 22.35 35.54
N VAL A 10 39.72 21.23 36.16
CA VAL A 10 40.96 20.48 36.03
C VAL A 10 40.91 19.74 34.69
N TYR A 11 41.94 19.90 33.85
CA TYR A 11 42.11 19.09 32.65
C TYR A 11 42.53 17.67 33.06
N GLN A 12 41.65 16.70 32.83
CA GLN A 12 41.91 15.27 33.03
C GLN A 12 41.96 14.59 31.66
N GLU A 13 43.14 14.10 31.27
CA GLU A 13 43.37 13.23 30.11
C GLU A 13 42.68 11.87 30.32
N GLU A 14 41.41 11.76 29.93
CA GLU A 14 40.76 10.45 29.74
C GLU A 14 41.18 9.87 28.40
N LYS A 15 41.99 8.81 28.44
CA LYS A 15 42.23 7.93 27.30
C LYS A 15 40.88 7.40 26.81
N ILE A 16 40.40 7.92 25.69
CA ILE A 16 39.32 7.32 24.91
C ILE A 16 39.85 5.99 24.36
N GLN A 17 39.68 4.94 25.14
CA GLN A 17 39.84 3.56 24.69
C GLN A 17 38.90 3.38 23.50
N CYS A 18 39.42 3.12 22.30
CA CYS A 18 38.61 2.76 21.14
C CYS A 18 37.70 1.58 21.50
N GLN A 19 36.43 1.87 21.77
CA GLN A 19 35.35 0.89 21.87
C GLN A 19 35.35 0.12 20.54
N LYS A 20 35.77 -1.15 20.59
CA LYS A 20 35.84 -2.07 19.44
C LYS A 20 34.50 -2.02 18.67
N PRO A 21 34.49 -2.15 17.32
CA PRO A 21 33.26 -2.15 16.53
C PRO A 21 32.46 -3.44 16.79
N ILE A 22 31.73 -3.44 17.90
CA ILE A 22 30.75 -4.45 18.26
C ILE A 22 29.44 -3.99 17.60
N GLN A 23 28.85 -4.88 16.79
CA GLN A 23 27.52 -4.79 16.15
C GLN A 23 27.41 -4.41 14.65
N LEU A 24 28.45 -4.43 13.82
CA LEU A 24 28.21 -4.48 12.37
C LEU A 24 28.33 -5.90 11.83
N ARG A 25 29.45 -6.59 12.09
CA ARG A 25 29.63 -7.98 11.64
C ARG A 25 28.68 -8.97 12.31
N SER A 26 28.35 -8.78 13.58
CA SER A 26 27.40 -9.65 14.30
C SER A 26 25.97 -9.47 13.81
N PHE A 27 25.57 -8.22 13.54
CA PHE A 27 24.26 -7.87 13.01
C PHE A 27 24.13 -8.31 11.55
N LEU A 28 25.17 -8.09 10.75
CA LEU A 28 25.24 -8.59 9.37
C LEU A 28 25.24 -10.12 9.34
N SER A 29 25.96 -10.77 10.26
CA SER A 29 25.94 -12.23 10.40
C SER A 29 24.58 -12.73 10.84
N PHE A 30 23.87 -12.04 11.75
CA PHE A 30 22.51 -12.39 12.17
C PHE A 30 21.49 -12.21 11.04
N ILE A 31 21.58 -11.11 10.29
CA ILE A 31 20.81 -10.86 9.06
C ILE A 31 21.12 -11.94 8.00
N LEU A 32 22.39 -12.28 7.81
CA LEU A 32 22.83 -13.35 6.90
C LEU A 32 22.43 -14.75 7.39
N GLN A 33 22.32 -14.97 8.70
CA GLN A 33 21.83 -16.22 9.31
C GLN A 33 20.30 -16.35 9.15
N LEU A 34 19.56 -15.23 9.31
CA LEU A 34 18.13 -15.14 9.02
C LEU A 34 17.86 -15.37 7.51
N LEU A 35 18.72 -14.85 6.63
CA LEU A 35 18.64 -15.07 5.19
C LEU A 35 19.02 -16.50 4.75
N ARG A 36 19.57 -17.36 5.64
CA ARG A 36 20.30 -18.56 5.24
C ARG A 36 19.47 -19.76 4.75
N THR A 37 18.16 -19.92 5.08
CA THR A 37 17.21 -20.73 4.25
C THR A 37 15.80 -20.98 4.83
N ASN A 38 15.52 -20.76 6.12
CA ASN A 38 14.18 -21.07 6.67
C ASN A 38 13.26 -19.86 6.87
N MET A 39 13.78 -18.68 7.23
CA MET A 39 12.94 -17.51 7.53
C MET A 39 12.37 -16.84 6.28
N LEU A 40 13.11 -16.85 5.15
CA LEU A 40 12.61 -16.30 3.89
C LEU A 40 11.31 -16.97 3.45
N HIS A 41 11.21 -18.29 3.61
CA HIS A 41 9.98 -19.02 3.32
C HIS A 41 8.82 -18.59 4.23
N GLN A 42 9.12 -18.30 5.50
CA GLN A 42 8.17 -17.84 6.53
C GLN A 42 7.74 -16.37 6.39
N ILE A 43 8.37 -15.58 5.52
CA ILE A 43 7.95 -14.20 5.22
C ILE A 43 7.56 -13.98 3.75
N ALA A 44 7.87 -14.92 2.86
CA ALA A 44 7.61 -14.80 1.42
C ALA A 44 6.14 -14.49 1.09
N LEU A 45 5.19 -15.12 1.79
CA LEU A 45 3.76 -14.85 1.58
C LEU A 45 3.37 -13.43 2.00
N LEU A 46 3.86 -12.94 3.14
CA LEU A 46 3.60 -11.57 3.60
C LEU A 46 4.21 -10.55 2.65
N ALA A 47 5.44 -10.79 2.20
CA ALA A 47 6.14 -9.94 1.25
C ALA A 47 5.37 -9.88 -0.08
N THR A 48 4.87 -11.03 -0.57
CA THR A 48 4.05 -11.10 -1.78
C THR A 48 2.78 -10.27 -1.64
N VAL A 49 2.04 -10.42 -0.54
CA VAL A 49 0.82 -9.63 -0.26
C VAL A 49 1.14 -8.13 -0.13
N THR A 50 2.27 -7.80 0.49
CA THR A 50 2.73 -6.40 0.61
C THR A 50 3.00 -5.79 -0.77
N ILE A 51 3.72 -6.50 -1.63
CA ILE A 51 4.00 -6.04 -3.01
C ILE A 51 2.70 -5.87 -3.80
N LEU A 52 1.77 -6.83 -3.69
CA LEU A 52 0.44 -6.71 -4.32
C LEU A 52 -0.31 -5.46 -3.82
N GLY A 53 -0.26 -5.18 -2.52
CA GLY A 53 -0.84 -3.97 -1.95
C GLY A 53 -0.19 -2.68 -2.47
N VAL A 54 1.13 -2.64 -2.61
CA VAL A 54 1.83 -1.49 -3.20
C VAL A 54 1.42 -1.29 -4.66
N LEU A 55 1.31 -2.37 -5.45
CA LEU A 55 0.85 -2.30 -6.83
C LEU A 55 -0.60 -1.80 -6.94
N GLU A 56 -1.47 -2.23 -6.01
CA GLU A 56 -2.84 -1.73 -5.93
C GLU A 56 -2.89 -0.22 -5.63
N GLN A 57 -2.09 0.26 -4.67
CA GLN A 57 -2.00 1.69 -4.36
C GLN A 57 -1.44 2.51 -5.53
N ALA A 58 -0.46 1.97 -6.24
CA ALA A 58 0.07 2.58 -7.47
C ALA A 58 -1.00 2.64 -8.57
N TYR A 59 -1.81 1.59 -8.71
CA TYR A 59 -2.97 1.59 -9.60
C TYR A 59 -3.96 2.70 -9.26
N PHE A 60 -4.37 2.84 -7.99
CA PHE A 60 -5.28 3.93 -7.58
C PHE A 60 -4.69 5.32 -7.85
N ALA A 61 -3.39 5.51 -7.59
CA ALA A 61 -2.70 6.76 -7.91
C ALA A 61 -2.72 7.06 -9.42
N MET A 62 -2.48 6.05 -10.28
CA MET A 62 -2.58 6.21 -11.73
C MET A 62 -4.00 6.59 -12.18
N GLN A 63 -5.04 6.02 -11.56
CA GLN A 63 -6.43 6.37 -11.85
C GLN A 63 -6.74 7.82 -11.50
N VAL A 64 -6.22 8.34 -10.38
CA VAL A 64 -6.32 9.76 -10.02
C VAL A 64 -5.60 10.64 -11.04
N ILE A 65 -4.38 10.29 -11.46
CA ILE A 65 -3.63 11.06 -12.47
C ILE A 65 -4.40 11.12 -13.79
N TYR A 66 -5.00 10.00 -14.20
CA TYR A 66 -5.84 9.97 -15.39
C TYR A 66 -7.09 10.86 -15.23
N ALA A 67 -7.79 10.77 -14.09
CA ALA A 67 -8.95 11.61 -13.80
C ALA A 67 -8.59 13.11 -13.81
N ARG A 68 -7.43 13.49 -13.27
CA ARG A 68 -6.91 14.87 -13.32
C ARG A 68 -6.77 15.36 -14.76
N ARG A 69 -6.17 14.55 -15.63
CA ARG A 69 -6.01 14.89 -17.06
C ARG A 69 -7.35 15.03 -17.75
N LYS A 70 -8.29 14.12 -17.48
CA LYS A 70 -9.59 14.11 -18.15
C LYS A 70 -10.48 15.27 -17.71
N CYS A 71 -10.54 15.54 -16.42
CA CYS A 71 -11.36 16.60 -15.85
C CYS A 71 -10.60 17.95 -15.76
N LYS A 72 -9.39 18.04 -16.35
CA LYS A 72 -8.53 19.23 -16.43
C LYS A 72 -8.24 19.89 -15.06
N VAL A 73 -8.04 19.08 -14.03
CA VAL A 73 -7.71 19.55 -12.68
C VAL A 73 -6.19 19.56 -12.50
N SER A 74 -5.58 20.74 -12.62
CA SER A 74 -4.15 20.95 -12.42
C SER A 74 -3.77 20.88 -10.92
N PRO A 75 -2.62 20.27 -10.56
CA PRO A 75 -2.05 20.41 -9.22
C PRO A 75 -1.81 21.90 -8.87
N PRO A 76 -1.97 22.35 -7.61
CA PRO A 76 -2.31 21.60 -6.39
C PRO A 76 -3.82 21.39 -6.19
N GLY A 77 -4.66 21.74 -7.17
CA GLY A 77 -6.11 21.65 -7.05
C GLY A 77 -6.61 20.25 -6.68
N VAL A 78 -7.41 20.17 -5.63
CA VAL A 78 -8.06 18.92 -5.15
C VAL A 78 -9.58 18.97 -5.29
N SER A 79 -10.12 20.10 -5.73
CA SER A 79 -11.54 20.31 -6.01
C SER A 79 -11.77 20.35 -7.51
N GLY A 80 -12.91 19.83 -7.96
CA GLY A 80 -13.24 19.73 -9.37
C GLY A 80 -14.61 19.10 -9.60
N PRO A 81 -14.85 18.51 -10.79
CA PRO A 81 -16.08 17.79 -11.03
C PRO A 81 -16.28 16.68 -9.98
N PRO A 82 -17.52 16.38 -9.57
CA PRO A 82 -17.80 15.40 -8.53
C PRO A 82 -17.27 13.99 -8.86
N GLU A 83 -17.04 13.69 -10.14
CA GLU A 83 -16.38 12.45 -10.58
C GLU A 83 -14.91 12.39 -10.13
N PHE A 84 -14.16 13.47 -10.34
CA PHE A 84 -12.76 13.57 -9.94
C PHE A 84 -12.64 13.52 -8.42
N GLU A 85 -13.46 14.30 -7.70
CA GLU A 85 -13.39 14.36 -6.24
C GLU A 85 -13.65 12.99 -5.59
N ARG A 86 -14.55 12.19 -6.15
CA ARG A 86 -14.81 10.83 -5.65
C ARG A 86 -13.61 9.90 -5.84
N ILE A 87 -13.02 9.88 -7.03
CA ILE A 87 -11.84 9.05 -7.31
C ILE A 87 -10.66 9.49 -6.43
N PHE A 88 -10.47 10.80 -6.29
CA PHE A 88 -9.44 11.37 -5.43
C PHE A 88 -9.66 10.99 -3.96
N ARG A 89 -10.88 11.16 -3.42
CA ARG A 89 -11.20 10.76 -2.04
C ARG A 89 -11.07 9.26 -1.80
N ALA A 90 -11.47 8.43 -2.77
CA ALA A 90 -11.32 6.98 -2.66
C ALA A 90 -9.84 6.58 -2.58
N GLN A 91 -8.96 7.17 -3.40
CA GLN A 91 -7.52 6.92 -3.34
C GLN A 91 -6.92 7.39 -2.00
N VAL A 92 -7.29 8.59 -1.53
CA VAL A 92 -6.81 9.12 -0.25
C VAL A 92 -7.21 8.20 0.91
N ASN A 93 -8.48 7.76 0.96
CA ASN A 93 -8.93 6.80 1.97
C ASN A 93 -8.10 5.51 1.92
N CYS A 94 -7.92 4.90 0.75
CA CYS A 94 -7.09 3.71 0.63
C CYS A 94 -5.64 3.96 1.10
N SER A 95 -5.10 5.16 0.87
CA SER A 95 -3.75 5.54 1.32
C SER A 95 -3.65 5.71 2.84
N GLU A 96 -4.66 6.27 3.50
CA GLU A 96 -4.68 6.47 4.95
C GLU A 96 -4.72 5.15 5.71
N TYR A 97 -5.47 4.16 5.21
CA TYR A 97 -5.57 2.84 5.85
C TYR A 97 -4.43 1.89 5.51
N PHE A 98 -3.63 2.18 4.48
CA PHE A 98 -2.58 1.26 4.02
C PHE A 98 -1.47 1.01 5.07
N PRO A 99 -0.95 2.03 5.80
CA PRO A 99 0.01 1.79 6.88
C PRO A 99 -0.57 0.92 8.01
N ILE A 100 -1.84 1.14 8.38
CA ILE A 100 -2.53 0.35 9.42
C ILE A 100 -2.62 -1.12 8.98
N PHE A 101 -3.03 -1.36 7.73
CA PHE A 101 -3.04 -2.69 7.13
C PHE A 101 -1.66 -3.34 7.17
N LEU A 102 -0.61 -2.62 6.78
CA LEU A 102 0.74 -3.15 6.74
C LEU A 102 1.23 -3.54 8.14
N SER A 103 1.02 -2.67 9.14
CA SER A 103 1.37 -2.98 10.53
C SER A 103 0.68 -4.25 11.02
N LEU A 104 -0.63 -4.39 10.77
CA LEU A 104 -1.40 -5.56 11.20
C LEU A 104 -0.99 -6.84 10.44
N LEU A 105 -0.75 -6.76 9.13
CA LEU A 105 -0.31 -7.89 8.32
C LEU A 105 1.00 -8.47 8.84
N TRP A 106 1.98 -7.61 9.12
CA TRP A 106 3.30 -8.03 9.57
C TRP A 106 3.27 -8.54 11.02
N VAL A 107 2.56 -7.86 11.93
CA VAL A 107 2.41 -8.34 13.31
C VAL A 107 1.68 -9.69 13.33
N ALA A 108 0.58 -9.84 12.61
CA ALA A 108 -0.15 -11.10 12.56
C ALA A 108 0.65 -12.23 11.89
N GLY A 109 1.41 -11.93 10.83
CA GLY A 109 2.18 -12.97 10.14
C GLY A 109 3.44 -13.41 10.87
N VAL A 110 4.09 -12.52 11.64
CA VAL A 110 5.27 -12.86 12.45
C VAL A 110 4.89 -13.53 13.76
N PHE A 111 3.86 -13.05 14.46
CA PHE A 111 3.52 -13.52 15.81
C PHE A 111 2.43 -14.60 15.87
N PHE A 112 1.59 -14.73 14.83
CA PHE A 112 0.47 -15.68 14.85
C PHE A 112 0.64 -16.81 13.83
N HIS A 113 0.30 -16.55 12.55
CA HIS A 113 0.38 -17.57 11.52
C HIS A 113 0.48 -16.93 10.13
N GLN A 114 1.57 -17.24 9.42
CA GLN A 114 1.89 -16.67 8.11
C GLN A 114 0.77 -16.85 7.06
N GLY A 115 0.28 -18.08 6.89
CA GLY A 115 -0.75 -18.41 5.89
C GLY A 115 -2.08 -17.69 6.12
N LEU A 116 -2.60 -17.68 7.36
CA LEU A 116 -3.84 -16.98 7.70
C LEU A 116 -3.69 -15.46 7.53
N ALA A 117 -2.57 -14.89 7.99
CA ALA A 117 -2.30 -13.46 7.82
C ALA A 117 -2.27 -13.06 6.33
N ALA A 118 -1.61 -13.86 5.49
CA ALA A 118 -1.57 -13.64 4.04
C ALA A 118 -2.97 -13.76 3.40
N PHE A 119 -3.76 -14.76 3.79
CA PHE A 119 -5.14 -14.94 3.29
C PHE A 119 -6.04 -13.76 3.67
N CYS A 120 -6.04 -13.35 4.94
CA CYS A 120 -6.75 -12.15 5.39
C CYS A 120 -6.27 -10.90 4.66
N GLY A 121 -4.98 -10.80 4.37
CA GLY A 121 -4.42 -9.71 3.59
C GLY A 121 -4.92 -9.68 2.14
N LEU A 122 -5.05 -10.83 1.48
CA LEU A 122 -5.65 -10.91 0.14
C LEU A 122 -7.14 -10.49 0.15
N ILE A 123 -7.89 -10.90 1.17
CA ILE A 123 -9.29 -10.46 1.34
C ILE A 123 -9.36 -8.94 1.51
N TYR A 124 -8.45 -8.36 2.30
CA TYR A 124 -8.36 -6.91 2.48
C TYR A 124 -8.11 -6.18 1.16
N LEU A 125 -7.11 -6.62 0.37
CA LEU A 125 -6.82 -6.03 -0.94
C LEU A 125 -8.03 -6.15 -1.87
N TYR A 126 -8.67 -7.31 -1.93
CA TYR A 126 -9.88 -7.48 -2.75
C TYR A 126 -11.02 -6.54 -2.33
N ALA A 127 -11.26 -6.39 -1.02
CA ALA A 127 -12.25 -5.48 -0.50
C ALA A 127 -11.92 -4.02 -0.84
N ARG A 128 -10.63 -3.63 -0.81
CA ARG A 128 -10.17 -2.29 -1.19
C ARG A 128 -10.34 -2.01 -2.68
N TYR A 129 -10.02 -2.97 -3.52
CA TYR A 129 -10.29 -2.89 -4.95
C TYR A 129 -11.77 -2.67 -5.25
N GLN A 130 -12.65 -3.44 -4.58
CA GLN A 130 -14.09 -3.33 -4.74
C GLN A 130 -14.64 -2.01 -4.19
N TYR A 131 -14.11 -1.54 -3.06
CA TYR A 131 -14.44 -0.23 -2.49
C TYR A 131 -14.10 0.90 -3.48
N PHE A 132 -12.88 0.92 -4.01
CA PHE A 132 -12.45 1.93 -4.98
C PHE A 132 -13.25 1.86 -6.28
N SER A 133 -13.44 0.66 -6.81
CA SER A 133 -14.23 0.43 -8.03
C SER A 133 -15.69 0.84 -7.84
N GLY A 134 -16.28 0.56 -6.68
CA GLY A 134 -17.64 0.99 -6.31
C GLY A 134 -17.75 2.51 -6.27
N TYR A 135 -16.81 3.18 -5.60
CA TYR A 135 -16.74 4.65 -5.57
C TYR A 135 -16.64 5.28 -6.96
N ALA A 136 -15.90 4.64 -7.87
CA ALA A 136 -15.80 5.07 -9.26
C ALA A 136 -17.06 4.74 -10.10
N TRP A 137 -17.71 3.59 -9.88
CA TRP A 137 -18.78 3.06 -10.72
C TRP A 137 -20.15 3.71 -10.48
N THR A 138 -20.49 4.09 -9.23
CA THR A 138 -21.73 4.86 -8.96
C THR A 138 -21.82 6.19 -9.73
N ALA A 139 -20.73 6.64 -10.36
CA ALA A 139 -20.72 7.79 -11.27
C ALA A 139 -21.33 7.51 -12.66
N GLN A 140 -21.53 6.25 -13.06
CA GLN A 140 -21.91 5.90 -14.44
C GLN A 140 -23.28 6.38 -14.90
N GLY A 141 -24.19 6.72 -13.98
CA GLY A 141 -25.51 7.19 -14.36
C GLY A 141 -25.53 8.63 -14.92
N ARG A 142 -24.46 9.42 -14.74
CA ARG A 142 -24.45 10.85 -15.06
C ARG A 142 -23.01 11.29 -15.38
N VAL A 143 -22.76 11.80 -16.59
CA VAL A 143 -21.64 12.68 -17.06
C VAL A 143 -20.33 12.11 -17.67
N SER A 144 -19.70 13.01 -18.43
CA SER A 144 -18.78 12.87 -19.58
C SER A 144 -17.31 12.56 -19.22
N CYS A 145 -16.92 12.65 -17.94
CA CYS A 145 -15.56 12.36 -17.48
C CYS A 145 -15.36 10.86 -17.17
N PHE A 146 -15.91 9.95 -17.99
CA PHE A 146 -15.70 8.49 -17.87
C PHE A 146 -14.22 8.05 -17.86
N VAL A 147 -13.72 7.59 -16.71
CA VAL A 147 -12.43 6.92 -16.56
C VAL A 147 -12.66 5.41 -16.63
N GLN A 148 -12.42 4.79 -17.78
CA GLN A 148 -12.07 3.38 -17.85
C GLN A 148 -11.29 3.11 -19.14
N ARG A 149 -10.04 2.62 -19.00
CA ARG A 149 -9.45 1.75 -20.02
C ARG A 149 -9.89 0.34 -19.68
N ARG A 150 -10.79 -0.21 -20.49
CA ARG A 150 -11.21 -1.61 -20.42
C ARG A 150 -9.98 -2.47 -20.74
N ALA A 151 -9.37 -3.12 -19.74
CA ALA A 151 -8.64 -4.36 -20.04
C ALA A 151 -9.70 -5.32 -20.58
N GLY A 152 -9.58 -5.66 -21.87
CA GLY A 152 -10.65 -6.27 -22.64
C GLY A 152 -11.03 -7.66 -22.14
N THR A 153 -12.02 -7.74 -21.27
CA THR A 153 -12.93 -8.89 -21.26
C THR A 153 -14.01 -8.61 -22.29
N LYS A 154 -13.79 -9.10 -23.53
CA LYS A 154 -14.89 -9.37 -24.45
C LYS A 154 -15.76 -10.41 -23.77
N LYS A 155 -16.81 -9.97 -23.06
CA LYS A 155 -17.94 -10.83 -22.76
C LYS A 155 -18.50 -11.25 -24.12
N VAL A 156 -18.18 -12.48 -24.50
CA VAL A 156 -18.76 -13.16 -25.66
C VAL A 156 -20.28 -13.11 -25.47
N LYS A 157 -20.94 -12.23 -26.23
CA LYS A 157 -22.39 -12.20 -26.36
C LYS A 157 -22.78 -13.26 -27.38
N PHE A 158 -22.56 -14.52 -27.03
CA PHE A 158 -23.23 -15.65 -27.67
C PHE A 158 -24.52 -15.90 -26.89
N ILE A 159 -25.55 -16.36 -27.59
CA ILE A 159 -26.90 -16.67 -27.08
C ILE A 159 -27.86 -15.46 -26.98
N HIS A 160 -28.11 -14.81 -28.12
CA HIS A 160 -29.47 -14.30 -28.41
C HIS A 160 -29.70 -14.16 -29.93
N MET A 161 -29.38 -15.21 -30.71
CA MET A 161 -29.59 -15.20 -32.15
C MET A 161 -29.78 -16.61 -32.73
N THR A 162 -30.48 -17.47 -32.00
CA THR A 162 -30.86 -18.83 -32.46
C THR A 162 -32.30 -19.18 -32.05
N SER A 163 -33.24 -18.24 -32.15
CA SER A 163 -34.66 -18.53 -31.91
C SER A 163 -35.64 -17.85 -32.89
N LYS A 164 -35.14 -17.22 -33.96
CA LYS A 164 -35.99 -16.56 -34.98
C LYS A 164 -35.88 -17.14 -36.39
N THR A 165 -35.27 -18.32 -36.56
CA THR A 165 -35.18 -19.01 -37.86
C THR A 165 -35.63 -20.47 -37.76
N ALA A 166 -36.71 -20.70 -36.99
CA ALA A 166 -37.37 -22.02 -36.88
C ALA A 166 -38.90 -21.89 -36.83
N ARG A 167 -39.43 -20.77 -37.35
CA ARG A 167 -40.87 -20.53 -37.53
C ARG A 167 -41.08 -19.61 -38.72
N GLU A 168 -40.68 -20.09 -39.89
CA GLU A 168 -41.32 -19.85 -41.19
C GLU A 168 -41.22 -21.14 -42.00
#